data_AF-A0A8H4V1R3-F1
#
_entry.id   AF-A0A8H4V1R3-F1
#
_cell.length_a   1.000
_cell.length_b   1.000
_cell.length_c   1.000
_cell.angle_alpha   90.00
_cell.angle_beta   90.00
_cell.angle_gamma   90.00
#
_symmetry.space_group_name_H-M   'P 1'
#
loop_
_entity.id
_entity.type
_entity.pdbx_description
1 polymer ?
#
loop_
_entity_poly.entity_id
_entity_poly.type
_entity_poly.pdbx_seq_one_letter_code
_entity_poly.pdbx_strand_id
1 'polypeptide(L)'
;MTIETSPFGDTFGPKAQRKRVKLEVGSLEDLAGESEKMHDSYLEKLDQAKLLSGRSGEDDAEDIGVMGVAREHVFSKGQSKRIWNELYKVIDSSDVVIHVLDARDPNGTRCRSIEKYIRDEAPHKHLIFVLNKCDLVPTKVA
;
A
#
# COMPACT_ATOMS: atom_id res chain seq x y z
N MET A 1 -16.64 -6.72 20.22
CA MET A 1 -17.02 -7.10 21.61
C MET A 1 -16.66 -6.04 22.65
N THR A 2 -15.49 -5.39 22.63
CA THR A 2 -15.12 -4.35 23.63
C THR A 2 -16.01 -3.10 23.63
N ILE A 3 -16.57 -2.72 22.50
CA ILE A 3 -17.48 -1.56 22.39
C ILE A 3 -18.83 -1.84 23.07
N GLU A 4 -19.31 -3.08 23.04
CA GLU A 4 -20.59 -3.47 23.65
C GLU A 4 -20.48 -3.59 25.18
N THR A 5 -19.34 -4.07 25.68
CA THR A 5 -19.12 -4.25 27.12
C THR A 5 -18.62 -2.98 27.82
N SER A 6 -18.01 -2.06 27.08
CA SER A 6 -17.43 -0.84 27.63
C SER A 6 -17.54 0.31 26.61
N PRO A 7 -18.69 1.00 26.56
CA PRO A 7 -18.93 2.12 25.65
C PRO A 7 -17.95 3.29 25.89
N PHE A 8 -17.71 4.10 24.86
CA PHE A 8 -16.77 5.21 24.94
C PHE A 8 -17.13 6.22 26.05
N GLY A 9 -18.41 6.58 26.17
CA GLY A 9 -18.88 7.54 27.18
C GLY A 9 -18.71 7.06 28.63
N ASP A 10 -18.67 5.74 28.86
CA ASP A 10 -18.49 5.14 30.18
C ASP A 10 -17.02 4.84 30.48
N THR A 11 -16.18 4.76 29.45
CA THR A 11 -14.73 4.49 29.58
C THR A 11 -13.89 5.78 29.66
N PHE A 12 -14.29 6.84 28.96
CA PHE A 12 -13.56 8.10 28.90
C PHE A 12 -14.51 9.31 29.03
N GLY A 13 -14.01 10.39 29.65
CA GLY A 13 -14.74 11.66 29.80
C GLY A 13 -15.33 11.90 31.20
N PRO A 14 -16.13 12.97 31.39
CA PRO A 14 -16.58 13.42 32.71
C PRO A 14 -17.48 12.42 33.45
N LYS A 15 -18.17 11.54 32.71
CA LYS A 15 -19.04 10.49 33.25
C LYS A 15 -18.39 9.10 33.29
N ALA A 16 -17.07 9.02 33.05
CA ALA A 16 -16.35 7.75 33.00
C ALA A 16 -16.49 6.97 34.33
N GLN A 17 -16.91 5.71 34.21
CA GLN A 17 -17.10 4.78 35.32
C GLN A 17 -15.88 3.86 35.52
N ARG A 18 -14.98 3.76 34.53
CA ARG A 18 -13.77 2.93 34.62
C ARG A 18 -12.77 3.50 35.62
N LYS A 19 -12.60 2.84 36.77
CA LYS A 19 -11.63 3.23 37.81
C LYS A 19 -10.28 2.54 37.71
N ARG A 20 -10.20 1.35 37.10
CA ARG A 20 -8.97 0.56 36.99
C ARG A 20 -8.71 0.13 35.55
N VAL A 21 -7.43 0.02 35.21
CA VAL A 21 -6.99 -0.51 33.91
C VAL A 21 -7.05 -2.04 33.98
N LYS A 22 -7.54 -2.67 32.91
CA LYS A 22 -7.40 -4.10 32.72
C LYS A 22 -6.01 -4.32 32.12
N LEU A 23 -5.08 -4.83 32.93
CA LEU A 23 -3.74 -5.21 32.51
C LEU A 23 -3.75 -6.70 32.19
N GLU A 24 -3.00 -7.12 31.17
CA GLU A 24 -2.85 -8.53 30.80
C GLU A 24 -1.69 -9.21 31.55
N VAL A 25 -0.89 -8.44 32.27
CA VAL A 25 0.25 -8.89 33.10
C VAL A 25 -0.15 -9.16 34.55
N GLY A 26 0.46 -10.18 35.14
CA GLY A 26 0.20 -10.61 36.52
C GLY A 26 1.13 -10.02 37.57
N SER A 27 2.36 -9.67 37.19
CA SER A 27 3.39 -9.14 38.08
C SER A 27 4.03 -7.86 37.53
N LEU A 28 4.76 -7.14 38.39
CA LEU A 28 5.49 -5.95 37.98
C LEU A 28 6.71 -6.33 37.11
N GLU A 29 7.34 -7.46 37.40
CA GLU A 29 8.43 -8.01 36.60
C GLU A 29 7.98 -8.34 35.17
N ASP A 30 6.80 -8.94 34.99
CA ASP A 30 6.25 -9.23 33.66
C ASP A 30 6.00 -7.95 32.86
N LEU A 31 5.46 -6.91 33.52
CA LEU A 31 5.24 -5.61 32.89
C LEU A 31 6.55 -4.96 32.44
N ALA A 32 7.59 -5.04 33.26
CA ALA A 32 8.91 -4.52 32.94
C ALA A 32 9.50 -5.24 31.72
N GLY A 33 9.44 -6.58 31.69
CA GLY A 33 9.92 -7.38 30.56
C GLY A 33 9.14 -7.14 29.26
N GLU A 34 7.82 -6.93 29.32
CA GLU A 34 7.04 -6.52 28.14
C GLU A 34 7.41 -5.11 27.67
N SER A 35 7.63 -4.19 28.59
CA SER A 35 8.03 -2.81 28.26
C SER A 35 9.38 -2.76 27.54
N GLU A 36 10.36 -3.58 27.95
CA GLU A 36 11.66 -3.69 27.26
C GLU A 36 11.49 -4.22 25.83
N LYS A 37 10.74 -5.32 25.66
CA LYS A 37 10.45 -5.86 24.31
C LYS A 37 9.72 -4.85 23.41
N MET A 38 8.77 -4.11 23.99
CA MET A 38 8.09 -3.04 23.27
C MET A 38 9.05 -1.95 22.85
N HIS A 39 10.00 -1.57 23.71
CA HIS A 39 11.03 -0.59 23.42
C HIS A 39 11.96 -1.06 22.30
N ASP A 40 12.45 -2.29 22.36
CA ASP A 40 13.29 -2.87 21.31
C ASP A 40 12.56 -2.89 19.96
N SER A 41 11.30 -3.35 19.95
CA SER A 41 10.47 -3.37 18.73
C SER A 41 10.20 -1.97 18.18
N TYR A 42 10.19 -0.94 19.04
CA TYR A 42 10.02 0.44 18.64
C TYR A 42 11.30 0.98 18.00
N LEU A 43 12.47 0.70 18.60
CA LEU A 43 13.76 1.07 18.03
C LEU A 43 13.98 0.41 16.67
N GLU A 44 13.67 -0.89 16.54
CA GLU A 44 13.75 -1.60 15.25
C GLU A 44 12.87 -0.96 14.17
N LYS A 45 11.64 -0.53 14.50
CA LYS A 45 10.75 0.16 13.56
C LYS A 45 11.26 1.54 13.19
N LEU A 46 11.83 2.26 14.14
CA LEU A 46 12.42 3.58 13.91
C LEU A 46 13.60 3.46 12.96
N ASP A 47 14.49 2.49 13.21
CA ASP A 47 15.63 2.20 12.35
C ASP A 47 15.18 1.76 10.96
N GLN A 48 14.19 0.87 10.88
CA GLN A 48 13.61 0.45 9.60
C GLN A 48 13.02 1.63 8.83
N ALA A 49 12.28 2.52 9.49
CA ALA A 49 11.71 3.71 8.86
C ALA A 49 12.80 4.67 8.38
N LYS A 50 13.87 4.85 9.17
CA LYS A 50 15.04 5.66 8.79
C LYS A 50 15.72 5.09 7.54
N LEU A 51 15.92 3.78 7.48
CA LEU A 51 16.50 3.10 6.32
C LEU A 51 15.61 3.20 5.06
N LEU A 52 14.29 3.01 5.21
CA LEU A 52 13.34 3.07 4.09
C LEU A 52 13.09 4.48 3.56
N SER A 53 13.38 5.51 4.37
CA SER A 53 13.19 6.92 3.96
C SER A 53 14.09 7.34 2.80
N GLY A 54 15.09 6.54 2.43
CA GLY A 54 16.06 6.87 1.38
C GLY A 54 17.09 7.92 1.80
N ARG A 55 17.07 8.35 3.08
CA ARG A 55 18.03 9.28 3.70
C ARG A 55 19.11 8.56 4.51
N SER A 56 19.32 7.27 4.25
CA SER A 56 20.32 6.44 4.92
C SER A 56 21.73 7.01 4.67
N GLY A 57 22.21 7.86 5.59
CA GLY A 57 23.48 8.57 5.52
C GLY A 57 23.44 10.05 5.95
N GLU A 58 22.25 10.64 6.12
CA GLU A 58 22.09 11.98 6.71
C GLU A 58 21.89 11.86 8.23
N ASP A 59 22.97 11.59 8.96
CA ASP A 59 22.99 11.77 10.41
C ASP A 59 23.16 13.26 10.71
N ASP A 60 22.24 13.82 11.50
CA ASP A 60 22.38 15.08 12.23
C ASP A 60 22.63 16.37 11.44
N ALA A 61 22.28 16.42 10.16
CA ALA A 61 21.89 17.70 9.58
C ALA A 61 20.45 17.98 10.02
N GLU A 62 20.25 19.06 10.78
CA GLU A 62 18.96 19.70 11.00
C GLU A 62 18.13 19.62 9.71
N ASP A 63 16.80 19.60 9.82
CA ASP A 63 15.84 19.65 8.71
C ASP A 63 16.07 20.92 7.86
N ILE A 64 17.18 20.95 7.10
CA ILE A 64 17.48 21.92 6.07
C ILE A 64 16.41 21.57 5.07
N GLY A 65 15.36 22.39 5.05
CA GLY A 65 14.12 22.24 4.29
C GLY A 65 14.33 22.21 2.78
N VAL A 66 15.16 21.30 2.31
CA VAL A 66 15.26 20.84 0.94
C VAL A 66 14.01 20.02 0.70
N MET A 67 12.89 20.73 0.51
CA MET A 67 11.70 20.12 -0.07
C MET A 67 12.15 19.41 -1.34
N GLY A 68 11.82 18.11 -1.43
CA GLY A 68 12.06 17.35 -2.65
C GLY A 68 11.53 18.14 -3.85
N VAL A 69 12.33 18.19 -4.91
CA VAL A 69 11.97 18.91 -6.14
C VAL A 69 10.57 18.47 -6.58
N ALA A 70 9.73 19.43 -6.97
CA ALA A 70 8.38 19.14 -7.41
C ALA A 70 8.41 18.09 -8.53
N ARG A 71 7.64 17.01 -8.36
CA ARG A 71 7.54 15.96 -9.38
C ARG A 71 7.02 16.57 -10.67
N GLU A 72 7.75 16.37 -11.76
CA GLU A 72 7.38 16.93 -13.05
C GLU A 72 6.01 16.42 -13.50
N HIS A 73 5.19 17.31 -14.08
CA HIS A 73 3.87 16.96 -14.61
C HIS A 73 3.88 15.87 -15.68
N VAL A 74 5.04 15.65 -16.34
CA VAL A 74 5.20 14.60 -17.35
C VAL A 74 4.93 13.21 -16.76
N PHE A 75 5.28 12.98 -15.50
CA PHE A 75 5.06 11.69 -14.83
C PHE A 75 3.58 11.39 -14.51
N SER A 76 2.70 12.38 -14.62
CA SER A 76 1.25 12.22 -14.44
C SER A 76 0.52 12.00 -15.77
N LYS A 77 1.23 12.03 -16.90
CA LYS A 77 0.64 11.70 -18.21
C LYS A 77 0.16 10.25 -18.22
N GLY A 78 -0.94 10.00 -18.93
CA GLY A 78 -1.60 8.69 -18.96
C GLY A 78 -2.64 8.49 -17.86
N GLN A 79 -2.58 9.23 -16.75
CA GLN A 79 -3.52 9.09 -15.62
C GLN A 79 -4.71 10.06 -15.66
N SER A 80 -4.88 10.80 -16.76
CA SER A 80 -5.95 11.80 -16.86
C SER A 80 -7.34 11.15 -16.88
N LYS A 81 -8.34 11.83 -16.29
CA LYS A 81 -9.75 11.39 -16.31
C LYS A 81 -10.26 11.13 -17.73
N ARG A 82 -9.82 11.93 -18.70
CA ARG A 82 -10.17 11.75 -20.12
C ARG A 82 -9.75 10.37 -20.64
N ILE A 83 -8.52 9.95 -20.38
CA ILE A 83 -7.98 8.66 -20.86
C ILE A 83 -8.70 7.51 -20.16
N TRP A 84 -8.90 7.60 -18.84
CA TRP A 84 -9.64 6.57 -18.09
C TRP A 84 -11.08 6.42 -18.58
N ASN A 85 -11.76 7.51 -18.90
CA ASN A 85 -13.12 7.45 -19.44
C ASN A 85 -13.16 6.75 -20.81
N GLU A 86 -12.23 7.04 -21.70
CA GLU A 86 -12.13 6.33 -22.99
C GLU A 86 -11.82 4.85 -22.81
N LEU A 87 -10.93 4.50 -21.87
CA LEU A 87 -10.62 3.11 -21.55
C LEU A 87 -11.87 2.34 -21.09
N TYR A 88 -12.64 2.88 -20.14
CA TYR A 88 -13.85 2.19 -19.66
C TYR A 88 -14.92 2.07 -20.73
N LYS A 89 -15.05 3.05 -21.64
CA LYS A 89 -15.93 2.93 -22.81
C LYS A 89 -15.54 1.75 -23.70
N VAL A 90 -14.25 1.55 -23.95
CA VAL A 90 -13.75 0.43 -24.77
C VAL A 90 -13.93 -0.91 -24.07
N ILE A 91 -13.72 -0.96 -22.75
CA ILE A 91 -13.98 -2.17 -21.97
C ILE A 91 -15.46 -2.54 -22.05
N ASP A 92 -16.36 -1.56 -21.93
CA ASP A 92 -17.80 -1.80 -21.99
C ASP A 92 -18.27 -2.26 -23.38
N SER A 93 -17.73 -1.68 -24.45
CA SER A 93 -18.11 -2.02 -25.82
C SER A 93 -17.49 -3.31 -26.38
N SER A 94 -16.54 -3.93 -25.67
CA SER A 94 -15.82 -5.13 -26.13
C SER A 94 -16.28 -6.42 -25.47
N ASP A 95 -16.33 -7.51 -26.24
CA ASP A 95 -16.58 -8.86 -25.69
C ASP A 95 -15.29 -9.52 -25.19
N VAL A 96 -14.16 -9.20 -25.84
CA VAL A 96 -12.83 -9.71 -25.53
C VAL A 96 -11.86 -8.55 -25.37
N VAL A 97 -11.15 -8.51 -24.24
CA VAL A 97 -10.13 -7.52 -23.92
C VAL A 97 -8.75 -8.16 -24.01
N ILE A 98 -7.88 -7.60 -24.86
CA ILE A 98 -6.49 -8.02 -24.98
C ILE A 98 -5.60 -7.05 -24.20
N HIS A 99 -4.89 -7.58 -23.22
CA HIS A 99 -3.94 -6.83 -22.40
C HIS A 99 -2.54 -7.15 -22.90
N VAL A 100 -2.00 -6.22 -23.70
CA VAL A 100 -0.66 -6.33 -24.28
C VAL A 100 0.38 -5.97 -23.23
N LEU A 101 1.33 -6.86 -23.00
CA LEU A 101 2.41 -6.71 -22.04
C LEU A 101 3.76 -6.65 -22.76
N ASP A 102 4.72 -5.89 -22.24
CA ASP A 102 6.08 -5.84 -22.77
C ASP A 102 6.89 -7.02 -22.20
N ALA A 103 7.44 -7.88 -23.05
CA ALA A 103 8.14 -9.10 -22.63
C ALA A 103 9.37 -8.83 -21.74
N ARG A 104 9.92 -7.61 -21.78
CA ARG A 104 11.06 -7.21 -20.92
C ARG A 104 10.67 -7.02 -19.46
N ASP A 105 9.45 -6.56 -19.20
CA ASP A 105 8.90 -6.40 -17.86
C ASP A 105 7.37 -6.59 -17.88
N PRO A 106 6.91 -7.86 -17.98
CA PRO A 106 5.48 -8.14 -18.06
C PRO A 106 4.77 -7.83 -16.75
N ASN A 107 5.46 -7.85 -15.60
CA ASN A 107 4.84 -7.57 -14.30
C ASN A 107 4.71 -6.06 -14.03
N GLY A 108 5.69 -5.26 -14.43
CA GLY A 108 5.62 -3.80 -14.29
C GLY A 108 4.67 -3.14 -15.29
N THR A 109 4.49 -3.72 -16.48
CA THR A 109 3.55 -3.22 -17.50
C THR A 109 2.11 -3.72 -17.32
N ARG A 110 1.86 -4.62 -16.36
CA ARG A 110 0.55 -5.21 -16.08
C ARG A 110 -0.29 -4.36 -15.12
N CYS A 111 -1.50 -4.01 -15.54
CA CYS A 111 -2.44 -3.24 -14.71
C CYS A 111 -3.42 -4.15 -13.93
N ARG A 112 -3.09 -4.47 -12.66
CA ARG A 112 -3.93 -5.32 -11.78
C ARG A 112 -5.30 -4.71 -11.46
N SER A 113 -5.40 -3.39 -11.44
CA SER A 113 -6.67 -2.69 -11.14
C SER A 113 -7.75 -3.00 -12.18
N ILE A 114 -7.37 -3.02 -13.46
CA ILE A 114 -8.30 -3.33 -14.56
C ILE A 114 -8.70 -4.81 -14.53
N GLU A 115 -7.76 -5.69 -14.20
CA GLU A 115 -8.05 -7.14 -14.09
C GLU A 115 -9.04 -7.43 -12.98
N LYS A 116 -8.88 -6.77 -11.83
CA LYS A 116 -9.82 -6.87 -10.73
C LYS A 116 -11.18 -6.31 -11.15
N TYR A 117 -11.21 -5.16 -11.80
CA TYR A 117 -12.45 -4.57 -12.30
C TYR A 117 -13.19 -5.49 -13.28
N ILE A 118 -12.52 -6.05 -14.29
CA ILE A 118 -13.14 -6.98 -15.24
C ILE A 118 -13.64 -8.24 -14.53
N ARG A 119 -12.88 -8.77 -13.57
CA ARG A 119 -13.27 -9.95 -12.80
C ARG A 119 -14.52 -9.70 -11.95
N ASP A 120 -14.58 -8.57 -11.27
CA ASP A 120 -15.61 -8.27 -10.28
C ASP A 120 -16.89 -7.73 -10.95
N GLU A 121 -16.76 -6.85 -11.95
CA GLU A 121 -17.88 -6.12 -12.57
C GLU A 121 -18.32 -6.70 -13.93
N ALA A 122 -17.43 -7.35 -14.67
CA ALA A 122 -17.71 -7.84 -16.02
C ALA A 122 -17.18 -9.27 -16.30
N PRO A 123 -17.61 -10.28 -15.50
CA PRO A 123 -17.04 -11.64 -15.57
C PRO A 123 -17.32 -12.38 -16.89
N HIS A 124 -18.27 -11.90 -17.69
CA HIS A 124 -18.60 -12.44 -19.01
C HIS A 124 -17.58 -12.02 -20.09
N LYS A 125 -16.79 -10.97 -19.85
CA LYS A 125 -15.77 -10.51 -20.80
C LYS A 125 -14.52 -11.35 -20.67
N HIS A 126 -13.96 -11.78 -21.80
CA HIS A 126 -12.72 -12.56 -21.80
C HIS A 126 -11.51 -11.63 -21.75
N LEU A 127 -10.59 -11.89 -20.81
CA LEU A 127 -9.32 -11.17 -20.70
C LEU A 127 -8.16 -12.08 -21.15
N ILE A 128 -7.41 -11.65 -22.17
CA ILE A 128 -6.29 -12.39 -22.75
C ILE A 128 -5.01 -11.57 -22.65
N PHE A 129 -3.91 -12.19 -22.19
CA PHE A 129 -2.59 -11.55 -22.18
C PHE A 129 -1.83 -11.85 -23.47
N VAL A 130 -1.22 -10.81 -24.05
CA VAL A 130 -0.33 -10.94 -25.22
C VAL A 130 1.02 -10.37 -24.85
N LEU A 131 2.05 -11.22 -24.85
CA LEU A 131 3.43 -10.78 -24.71
C LEU A 131 3.90 -10.20 -26.05
N ASN A 132 4.36 -8.95 -26.03
CA ASN A 132 4.87 -8.23 -27.17
C ASN A 132 6.33 -7.83 -26.94
N LYS A 133 7.06 -7.56 -28.03
CA LYS A 133 8.51 -7.29 -28.05
C LYS A 133 9.37 -8.47 -27.59
N CYS A 134 8.95 -9.68 -27.95
CA CYS A 134 9.68 -10.91 -27.63
C CYS A 134 11.05 -10.99 -28.34
N ASP A 135 11.29 -10.16 -29.36
CA ASP A 135 12.59 -9.98 -30.01
C ASP A 135 13.65 -9.38 -29.08
N LEU A 136 13.22 -8.63 -28.06
CA LEU A 136 14.11 -7.96 -27.11
C LEU A 136 14.56 -8.86 -25.96
N VAL A 137 14.06 -10.10 -25.89
CA VAL A 137 14.42 -11.08 -24.86
C VAL A 137 14.91 -12.37 -25.51
N PRO A 138 15.81 -13.14 -24.86
CA PRO A 138 16.25 -14.41 -25.42
C PRO A 138 15.07 -15.37 -25.63
N THR A 139 15.12 -16.19 -26.68
CA THR A 139 14.05 -17.15 -27.02
C THR A 139 13.73 -18.17 -25.91
N LYS A 140 14.68 -18.41 -24.99
CA LYS A 140 14.45 -19.27 -23.82
C LYS A 140 13.56 -18.63 -22.75
N VAL A 141 13.44 -17.30 -22.77
CA VAL A 141 12.67 -16.49 -21.82
C VAL A 141 11.34 -16.05 -22.44
N ALA A 142 11.31 -15.90 -23.77
CA ALA A 142 10.12 -15.57 -24.56
C ALA A 142 9.05 -16.66 -24.53
#